data_AF-A0A6M8HMG6-F1
#
_entry.id   AF-A0A6M8HMG6-F1
#
_cell.length_a   1.000
_cell.length_b   1.000
_cell.length_c   1.000
_cell.angle_alpha   90.00
_cell.angle_beta   90.00
_cell.angle_gamma   90.00
#
_symmetry.space_group_name_H-M   'P 1'
#
loop_
_entity.id
_entity.type
_entity.pdbx_description
1 polymer ?
#
loop_
_entity_poly.entity_id
_entity_poly.type
_entity_poly.pdbx_seq_one_letter_code
_entity_poly.pdbx_strand_id
1 'polypeptide(L)'
;MMVRSIVLLAPVLLLWMAAAGHAQAPDHPYVVPQHDVDVLYAVPLPAPAGQAGSRAGEPVKAIEQRMRFAAGLQRQRVDPPGPGTYMITDYRAGQLIMVQPGQRIATSIPAPGGPIATPGTRATGDYTRLGPQTIAGVGCTDWRTRDDSGNQSVVCLTGDGVLLRAMQADHVLVQAVRVTFDRQDPTLFDVPAGFSLQRPAARAP
;
A
#
# COMPACT_ATOMS: atom_id res chain seq x y z
N MET A 1 -86.69 -13.25 -7.34
CA MET A 1 -86.05 -11.91 -7.29
C MET A 1 -84.83 -12.05 -6.39
N MET A 2 -83.65 -12.34 -6.96
CA MET A 2 -82.58 -11.37 -7.24
C MET A 2 -82.16 -10.56 -6.00
N VAL A 3 -80.99 -10.88 -5.41
CA VAL A 3 -79.85 -9.96 -5.25
C VAL A 3 -78.57 -10.81 -5.09
N ARG A 4 -77.57 -10.52 -5.93
CA ARG A 4 -76.20 -11.07 -5.90
C ARG A 4 -75.36 -10.14 -5.02
N SER A 5 -74.55 -10.68 -4.10
CA SER A 5 -73.47 -9.93 -3.46
C SER A 5 -72.19 -10.75 -3.48
N ILE A 6 -71.25 -10.30 -4.30
CA ILE A 6 -69.86 -10.72 -4.39
C ILE A 6 -69.07 -9.76 -3.49
N VAL A 7 -68.32 -10.27 -2.51
CA VAL A 7 -67.25 -9.50 -1.85
C VAL A 7 -66.00 -10.39 -1.71
N LEU A 8 -65.13 -10.22 -2.71
CA LEU A 8 -63.66 -10.21 -2.73
C LEU A 8 -62.89 -10.89 -1.58
N LEU A 9 -62.18 -11.97 -1.94
CA LEU A 9 -60.98 -12.44 -1.24
C LEU A 9 -59.83 -11.44 -1.45
N ALA A 10 -59.22 -10.97 -0.36
CA ALA A 10 -57.96 -10.22 -0.39
C ALA A 10 -56.78 -11.18 -0.12
N PRO A 11 -55.74 -11.25 -0.98
CA PRO A 11 -54.52 -11.95 -0.65
C PRO A 11 -53.60 -11.01 0.14
N VAL A 12 -53.24 -11.41 1.36
CA VAL A 12 -52.22 -10.75 2.18
C VAL A 12 -50.84 -11.07 1.58
N LEU A 13 -50.29 -10.13 0.80
CA LEU A 13 -48.90 -10.17 0.35
C LEU A 13 -47.98 -9.82 1.53
N LEU A 14 -47.32 -10.82 2.11
CA LEU A 14 -46.21 -10.63 3.04
C LEU A 14 -44.97 -10.15 2.26
N LEU A 15 -44.77 -8.83 2.19
CA LEU A 15 -43.50 -8.25 1.73
C LEU A 15 -42.41 -8.58 2.76
N TRP A 16 -41.53 -9.53 2.42
CA TRP A 16 -40.23 -9.68 3.07
C TRP A 16 -39.34 -8.51 2.63
N MET A 17 -39.23 -7.47 3.45
CA MET A 17 -38.17 -6.48 3.34
C MET A 17 -36.84 -7.16 3.73
N ALA A 18 -36.10 -7.63 2.73
CA ALA A 18 -34.69 -7.95 2.91
C ALA A 18 -33.95 -6.66 3.26
N ALA A 19 -33.62 -6.47 4.53
CA ALA A 19 -32.68 -5.45 4.96
C ALA A 19 -31.31 -5.79 4.34
N ALA A 20 -31.01 -5.19 3.20
CA ALA A 20 -29.66 -5.16 2.66
C ALA A 20 -28.80 -4.40 3.67
N GLY A 21 -28.12 -5.13 4.54
CA GLY A 21 -27.11 -4.58 5.43
C GLY A 21 -26.06 -3.89 4.56
N HIS A 22 -26.07 -2.56 4.57
CA HIS A 22 -25.03 -1.77 3.96
C HIS A 22 -23.78 -2.00 4.83
N ALA A 23 -22.91 -2.90 4.40
CA ALA A 23 -21.59 -3.02 5.01
C ALA A 23 -20.93 -1.64 4.92
N GLN A 24 -20.79 -0.96 6.05
CA GLN A 24 -20.12 0.32 6.10
C GLN A 24 -18.70 0.14 5.57
N ALA A 25 -18.37 0.87 4.51
CA ALA A 25 -17.02 0.87 3.99
C ALA A 25 -16.07 1.36 5.11
N PRO A 26 -14.89 0.76 5.28
CA PRO A 26 -13.98 1.15 6.35
C PRO A 26 -13.67 2.65 6.32
N ASP A 27 -13.59 3.28 7.49
CA ASP A 27 -13.34 4.73 7.57
C ASP A 27 -11.90 5.11 7.23
N HIS A 28 -10.94 4.19 7.43
CA HIS A 28 -9.53 4.39 7.14
C HIS A 28 -8.90 3.15 6.49
N PRO A 29 -7.89 3.31 5.61
CA PRO A 29 -7.21 2.18 4.99
C PRO A 29 -6.25 1.50 5.96
N TYR A 30 -5.85 0.27 5.62
CA TYR A 30 -4.58 -0.27 6.09
C TYR A 30 -3.46 0.29 5.20
N VAL A 31 -2.30 0.59 5.78
CA VAL A 31 -1.14 1.17 5.06
C VAL A 31 0.10 0.27 5.10
N VAL A 32 -0.03 -0.90 5.72
CA VAL A 32 0.97 -1.95 5.72
C VAL A 32 0.30 -3.24 5.26
N PRO A 33 0.91 -4.02 4.34
CA PRO A 33 0.36 -5.30 3.93
C PRO A 33 0.14 -6.24 5.13
N GLN A 34 -0.88 -7.09 5.04
CA GLN A 34 -1.20 -8.10 6.06
C GLN A 34 -0.86 -9.52 5.62
N HIS A 35 -0.54 -9.71 4.34
CA HIS A 35 -0.18 -10.99 3.75
C HIS A 35 1.17 -10.89 3.05
N ASP A 36 1.79 -12.05 2.85
CA ASP A 36 3.01 -12.13 2.07
C ASP A 36 2.73 -11.66 0.64
N VAL A 37 3.52 -10.70 0.16
CA VAL A 37 3.32 -10.09 -1.16
C VAL A 37 4.65 -9.71 -1.80
N ASP A 38 4.71 -9.90 -3.11
CA ASP A 38 5.77 -9.42 -4.00
C ASP A 38 5.16 -8.46 -5.02
N VAL A 39 5.62 -7.21 -5.02
CA VAL A 39 5.13 -6.16 -5.91
C VAL A 39 6.29 -5.66 -6.76
N LEU A 40 6.10 -5.69 -8.07
CA LEU A 40 6.95 -4.96 -9.01
C LEU A 40 6.28 -3.63 -9.33
N TYR A 41 6.99 -2.54 -9.04
CA TYR A 41 6.56 -1.19 -9.32
C TYR A 41 7.30 -0.60 -10.51
N ALA A 42 6.58 0.19 -11.30
CA ALA A 42 7.16 1.20 -12.17
C ALA A 42 7.25 2.52 -11.39
N VAL A 43 8.47 3.04 -11.23
CA VAL A 43 8.75 4.35 -10.65
C VAL A 43 9.13 5.29 -11.80
N PRO A 44 8.31 6.31 -12.11
CA PRO A 44 8.64 7.32 -13.11
C PRO A 44 10.00 7.98 -12.86
N LEU A 45 10.80 8.10 -13.92
CA LEU A 45 12.00 8.92 -13.89
C LEU A 45 11.60 10.40 -13.82
N PRO A 46 12.34 11.25 -13.09
CA PRO A 46 12.13 12.69 -13.12
C PRO A 46 12.17 13.21 -14.56
N ALA A 47 11.23 14.09 -14.91
CA ALA A 47 11.30 14.78 -16.18
C ALA A 47 12.56 15.66 -16.23
N PRO A 48 13.23 15.78 -17.39
CA PRO A 48 14.31 16.74 -17.55
C PRO A 48 13.82 18.16 -17.21
N ALA A 49 14.72 19.01 -16.71
CA ALA A 49 14.40 20.38 -16.33
C ALA A 49 13.67 21.12 -17.48
N GLY A 50 12.54 21.77 -17.16
CA GLY A 50 11.71 22.50 -18.12
C GLY A 50 10.61 21.68 -18.81
N GLN A 51 10.45 20.39 -18.47
CA GLN A 51 9.31 19.57 -18.90
C GLN A 51 8.40 19.26 -17.72
N ALA A 52 7.08 19.31 -17.96
CA ALA A 52 6.11 18.80 -17.00
C ALA A 52 6.35 17.31 -16.76
N GLY A 53 6.22 16.87 -15.50
CA GLY A 53 6.26 15.45 -15.16
C GLY A 53 5.21 14.65 -15.92
N SER A 54 5.36 13.34 -15.95
CA SER A 54 4.39 12.50 -16.63
C SER A 54 3.04 12.49 -15.92
N ARG A 55 1.96 12.55 -16.70
CA ARG A 55 0.58 12.46 -16.19
C ARG A 55 0.09 11.03 -16.15
N ALA A 56 -0.92 10.76 -15.34
CA ALA A 56 -1.63 9.49 -15.38
C ALA A 56 -2.16 9.20 -16.80
N GLY A 57 -1.86 8.01 -17.32
CA GLY A 57 -2.30 7.55 -18.66
C GLY A 57 -1.29 7.76 -19.79
N GLU A 58 -0.21 8.51 -19.56
CA GLU A 58 0.86 8.72 -20.56
C GLU A 58 1.96 7.65 -20.43
N PRO A 59 2.63 7.25 -21.53
CA PRO A 59 3.81 6.40 -21.45
C PRO A 59 4.96 7.14 -20.78
N VAL A 60 5.41 6.62 -19.64
CA VAL A 60 6.49 7.22 -18.85
C VAL A 60 7.72 6.34 -18.93
N LYS A 61 8.91 6.93 -19.11
CA LYS A 61 10.14 6.20 -18.82
C LYS A 61 10.18 5.94 -17.32
N ALA A 62 10.08 4.67 -16.95
CA ALA A 62 10.08 4.24 -15.56
C ALA A 62 11.22 3.26 -15.32
N ILE A 63 11.66 3.22 -14.07
CA ILE A 63 12.58 2.22 -13.55
C ILE A 63 11.79 1.22 -12.70
N GLU A 64 12.16 -0.05 -12.78
CA GLU A 64 11.51 -1.09 -12.00
C GLU A 64 12.08 -1.14 -10.58
N GLN A 65 11.19 -1.12 -9.59
CA GLN A 65 11.52 -1.29 -8.18
C GLN A 65 10.71 -2.46 -7.64
N ARG A 66 11.36 -3.42 -6.99
CA ARG A 66 10.68 -4.57 -6.38
C ARG A 66 10.51 -4.36 -4.89
N MET A 67 9.32 -4.58 -4.38
CA MET A 67 9.02 -4.60 -2.95
C MET A 67 8.52 -5.99 -2.58
N ARG A 68 8.99 -6.52 -1.46
CA ARG A 68 8.47 -7.75 -0.86
C ARG A 68 8.09 -7.48 0.58
N PHE A 69 7.02 -8.12 1.04
CA PHE A 69 6.62 -8.09 2.44
C PHE A 69 6.43 -9.52 2.93
N ALA A 70 7.03 -9.84 4.07
CA ALA A 70 6.84 -11.10 4.77
C ALA A 70 6.01 -10.82 6.04
N ALA A 71 4.74 -11.21 6.04
CA ALA A 71 3.79 -10.94 7.11
C ALA A 71 4.18 -11.65 8.41
N GLY A 72 4.65 -12.89 8.32
CA GLY A 72 5.12 -13.65 9.48
C GLY A 72 6.32 -12.99 10.20
N LEU A 73 7.17 -12.30 9.45
CA LEU A 73 8.32 -11.56 9.98
C LEU A 73 7.99 -10.10 10.31
N GLN A 74 6.90 -9.56 9.76
CA GLN A 74 6.62 -8.12 9.73
C GLN A 74 7.81 -7.31 9.21
N ARG A 75 8.36 -7.76 8.08
CA ARG A 75 9.47 -7.10 7.39
C ARG A 75 9.10 -6.79 5.95
N GLN A 76 9.48 -5.60 5.51
CA GLN A 76 9.42 -5.20 4.10
C GLN A 76 10.84 -5.11 3.56
N ARG A 77 11.06 -5.57 2.34
CA ARG A 77 12.29 -5.36 1.58
C ARG A 77 11.97 -4.55 0.33
N VAL A 78 12.78 -3.54 0.04
CA VAL A 78 12.71 -2.77 -1.20
C VAL A 78 14.05 -2.89 -1.91
N ASP A 79 14.02 -3.42 -3.12
CA ASP A 79 15.13 -3.49 -4.05
C ASP A 79 14.97 -2.34 -5.08
N PRO A 80 15.66 -1.20 -4.89
CA PRO A 80 15.66 -0.13 -5.87
C PRO A 80 16.35 -0.57 -7.17
N PRO A 81 16.04 0.12 -8.28
CA PRO A 81 16.71 -0.10 -9.56
C PRO A 81 18.20 0.26 -9.48
N GLY A 82 19.05 -0.61 -10.02
CA GLY A 82 20.50 -0.42 -10.04
C GLY A 82 21.25 -1.37 -9.10
N PRO A 83 22.60 -1.31 -9.09
CA PRO A 83 23.39 -2.35 -8.43
C PRO A 83 23.35 -2.24 -6.90
N GLY A 84 22.93 -3.35 -6.29
CA GLY A 84 23.43 -3.88 -5.02
C GLY A 84 22.69 -3.44 -3.76
N THR A 85 22.39 -2.16 -3.59
CA THR A 85 21.80 -1.67 -2.33
C THR A 85 20.32 -2.02 -2.23
N TYR A 86 19.89 -2.52 -1.08
CA TYR A 86 18.47 -2.70 -0.77
C TYR A 86 18.16 -2.27 0.65
N MET A 87 16.88 -2.05 0.94
CA MET A 87 16.41 -1.61 2.25
C MET A 87 15.51 -2.68 2.86
N ILE A 88 15.65 -2.92 4.16
CA ILE A 88 14.72 -3.73 4.94
C ILE A 88 14.10 -2.84 6.02
N THR A 89 12.77 -2.74 6.03
CA THR A 89 12.02 -2.16 7.15
C THR A 89 11.60 -3.28 8.08
N ASP A 90 12.04 -3.24 9.34
CA ASP A 90 11.57 -4.11 10.40
C ASP A 90 10.51 -3.36 11.23
N TYR A 91 9.24 -3.69 10.99
CA TYR A 91 8.11 -3.01 11.60
C TYR A 91 8.00 -3.31 13.11
N ARG A 92 8.49 -4.47 13.56
CA ARG A 92 8.52 -4.81 15.00
C ARG A 92 9.58 -4.01 15.73
N ALA A 93 10.76 -3.89 15.13
CA ALA A 93 11.88 -3.18 15.73
C ALA A 93 11.83 -1.66 15.52
N GLY A 94 10.95 -1.16 14.64
CA GLY A 94 10.91 0.26 14.30
C GLY A 94 12.17 0.72 13.54
N GLN A 95 12.82 -0.18 12.79
CA GLN A 95 14.12 0.07 12.15
C GLN A 95 14.02 0.03 10.63
N LEU A 96 14.82 0.88 9.99
CA LEU A 96 15.19 0.78 8.60
C LEU A 96 16.65 0.32 8.51
N ILE A 97 16.91 -0.75 7.77
CA ILE A 97 18.22 -1.33 7.56
C ILE A 97 18.58 -1.16 6.09
N MET A 98 19.54 -0.29 5.80
CA MET A 98 20.13 -0.18 4.47
C MET A 98 21.25 -1.20 4.33
N VAL A 99 21.15 -2.10 3.36
CA VAL A 99 22.15 -3.14 3.11
C VAL A 99 22.91 -2.83 1.83
N GLN A 100 24.23 -2.86 1.90
CA GLN A 100 25.15 -2.55 0.81
C GLN A 100 26.07 -3.77 0.56
N PRO A 101 25.63 -4.75 -0.25
CA PRO A 101 26.36 -6.00 -0.48
C PRO A 101 27.77 -5.82 -1.03
N GLY A 102 27.98 -4.86 -1.95
CA GLY A 102 29.30 -4.57 -2.49
C GLY A 102 30.31 -4.11 -1.44
N GLN A 103 29.84 -3.52 -0.34
CA GLN A 103 30.68 -3.09 0.78
C GLN A 103 30.65 -4.06 1.96
N ARG A 104 29.76 -5.06 1.93
CA ARG A 104 29.49 -5.98 3.05
C ARG A 104 29.15 -5.23 4.34
N ILE A 105 28.41 -4.14 4.21
CA ILE A 105 27.97 -3.29 5.33
C ILE A 105 26.44 -3.26 5.32
N ALA A 106 25.86 -3.20 6.52
CA ALA A 106 24.48 -2.80 6.73
C ALA A 106 24.42 -1.67 7.74
N THR A 107 23.54 -0.70 7.55
CA THR A 107 23.32 0.41 8.48
C THR A 107 21.88 0.37 8.98
N SER A 108 21.69 0.23 10.29
CA SER A 108 20.38 0.27 10.95
C SER A 108 20.15 1.64 11.55
N ILE A 109 19.04 2.26 11.17
CA ILE A 109 18.57 3.55 11.69
C ILE A 109 17.11 3.41 12.12
N PRO A 110 16.62 4.25 13.07
CA PRO A 110 15.17 4.38 13.26
C PRO A 110 14.51 4.75 11.94
N ALA A 111 13.38 4.14 11.62
CA ALA A 111 12.69 4.48 10.39
C ALA A 111 12.27 5.97 10.39
N PRO A 112 12.44 6.67 9.25
CA PRO A 112 12.05 8.06 9.12
C PRO A 112 10.51 8.22 9.17
N GLY A 113 10.02 9.43 9.50
CA GLY A 113 8.60 9.78 9.38
C GLY A 113 7.74 9.60 10.64
N GLY A 114 8.33 9.25 11.79
CA GLY A 114 7.60 9.03 13.05
C GLY A 114 7.43 7.54 13.37
N PRO A 115 6.49 7.15 14.26
CA PRO A 115 6.24 5.75 14.57
C PRO A 115 5.85 4.99 13.29
N ILE A 116 6.57 3.92 12.96
CA ILE A 116 6.19 3.06 11.83
C ILE A 116 4.77 2.53 12.08
N ALA A 117 3.91 2.60 11.07
CA ALA A 117 2.57 2.05 11.13
C ALA A 117 2.63 0.58 11.57
N THR A 118 1.88 0.23 12.62
CA THR A 118 1.82 -1.15 13.10
C THR A 118 1.07 -2.02 12.08
N PRO A 119 1.63 -3.14 11.59
CA PRO A 119 0.92 -4.00 10.65
C PRO A 119 -0.38 -4.53 11.28
N GLY A 120 -1.46 -4.53 10.50
CA GLY A 120 -2.80 -4.88 11.00
C GLY A 120 -3.56 -3.74 11.68
N THR A 121 -2.96 -2.56 11.83
CA THR A 121 -3.64 -1.36 12.32
C THR A 121 -4.02 -0.45 11.16
N ARG A 122 -5.23 0.11 11.22
CA ARG A 122 -5.67 1.12 10.24
C ARG A 122 -4.87 2.42 10.42
N ALA A 123 -4.69 3.14 9.33
CA ALA A 123 -4.03 4.43 9.37
C ALA A 123 -4.77 5.42 10.28
N THR A 124 -4.01 6.30 10.91
CA THR A 124 -4.51 7.47 11.63
C THR A 124 -4.31 8.74 10.80
N GLY A 125 -5.07 9.79 11.10
CA GLY A 125 -4.97 11.07 10.40
C GLY A 125 -5.88 11.18 9.17
N ASP A 126 -5.58 12.13 8.30
CA ASP A 126 -6.48 12.58 7.25
C ASP A 126 -6.44 11.65 6.03
N TYR A 127 -7.36 10.69 6.00
CA TYR A 127 -7.63 9.86 4.83
C TYR A 127 -9.06 10.09 4.34
N THR A 128 -9.20 10.64 3.14
CA THR A 128 -10.51 10.78 2.49
C THR A 128 -10.66 9.74 1.39
N ARG A 129 -11.62 8.83 1.55
CA ARG A 129 -11.97 7.84 0.53
C ARG A 129 -12.46 8.53 -0.74
N LEU A 130 -11.88 8.20 -1.89
CA LEU A 130 -12.28 8.74 -3.20
C LEU A 130 -13.09 7.75 -4.03
N GLY A 131 -12.76 6.46 -3.96
CA GLY A 131 -13.51 5.42 -4.66
C GLY A 131 -12.68 4.20 -5.02
N PRO A 132 -13.32 3.14 -5.54
CA PRO A 132 -12.65 1.93 -5.99
C PRO A 132 -11.88 2.17 -7.29
N GLN A 133 -10.79 1.44 -7.48
CA GLN A 133 -9.94 1.42 -8.67
C GLN A 133 -9.42 -0.01 -8.91
N THR A 134 -8.79 -0.24 -10.05
CA THR A 134 -8.07 -1.48 -10.34
C THR A 134 -6.73 -1.15 -10.99
N ILE A 135 -5.64 -1.68 -10.42
CA ILE A 135 -4.27 -1.45 -10.88
C ILE A 135 -3.58 -2.81 -10.99
N ALA A 136 -2.93 -3.10 -12.11
CA ALA A 136 -2.32 -4.39 -12.40
C ALA A 136 -3.27 -5.61 -12.18
N GLY A 137 -4.56 -5.43 -12.44
CA GLY A 137 -5.59 -6.46 -12.23
C GLY A 137 -6.02 -6.66 -10.77
N VAL A 138 -5.49 -5.89 -9.82
CA VAL A 138 -5.83 -5.97 -8.40
C VAL A 138 -6.70 -4.78 -7.99
N GLY A 139 -7.79 -5.06 -7.27
CA GLY A 139 -8.70 -4.03 -6.76
C GLY A 139 -8.08 -3.23 -5.60
N CYS A 140 -8.20 -1.92 -5.65
CA CYS A 140 -7.79 -1.00 -4.57
C CYS A 140 -8.81 0.12 -4.40
N THR A 141 -8.65 0.93 -3.35
CA THR A 141 -9.40 2.17 -3.15
C THR A 141 -8.43 3.33 -3.22
N ASP A 142 -8.75 4.37 -4.00
CA ASP A 142 -8.03 5.65 -3.94
C ASP A 142 -8.41 6.40 -2.65
N TRP A 143 -7.39 6.86 -1.94
CA TRP A 143 -7.50 7.68 -0.74
C TRP A 143 -6.70 8.96 -0.93
N ARG A 144 -7.32 10.10 -0.67
CA ARG A 144 -6.60 11.37 -0.54
C ARG A 144 -5.99 11.44 0.85
N THR A 145 -4.71 11.77 0.92
CA THR A 145 -3.94 11.90 2.16
C THR A 145 -2.85 12.97 2.00
N ARG A 146 -1.92 13.06 2.95
CA ARG A 146 -0.69 13.86 2.86
C ARG A 146 0.53 12.96 2.98
N ASP A 147 1.59 13.27 2.22
CA ASP A 147 2.89 12.63 2.40
C ASP A 147 3.63 13.16 3.64
N ASP A 148 4.79 12.59 3.97
CA ASP A 148 5.61 12.97 5.13
C ASP A 148 6.11 14.43 5.06
N SER A 149 6.08 15.05 3.88
CA SER A 149 6.41 16.47 3.67
C SER A 149 5.18 17.38 3.76
N GLY A 150 3.99 16.83 4.06
CA GLY A 150 2.73 17.54 4.20
C GLY A 150 2.00 17.82 2.88
N ASN A 151 2.54 17.38 1.74
CA ASN A 151 1.93 17.61 0.44
C ASN A 151 0.75 16.68 0.24
N GLN A 152 -0.32 17.19 -0.38
CA GLN A 152 -1.48 16.37 -0.70
C GLN A 152 -1.11 15.31 -1.75
N SER A 153 -1.49 14.07 -1.47
CA SER A 153 -1.28 12.92 -2.34
C SER A 153 -2.56 12.07 -2.46
N VAL A 154 -2.59 11.23 -3.50
CA VAL A 154 -3.61 10.19 -3.65
C VAL A 154 -2.90 8.84 -3.70
N VAL A 155 -3.30 7.93 -2.83
CA VAL A 155 -2.76 6.57 -2.76
C VAL A 155 -3.86 5.55 -3.04
N CYS A 156 -3.58 4.57 -3.91
CA CYS A 156 -4.47 3.43 -4.10
C CYS A 156 -4.00 2.28 -3.23
N LEU A 157 -4.79 1.91 -2.23
CA LEU A 157 -4.48 0.85 -1.27
C LEU A 157 -5.48 -0.30 -1.41
N THR A 158 -4.99 -1.53 -1.42
CA THR A 158 -5.86 -2.73 -1.32
C THR A 158 -6.53 -2.79 0.05
N GLY A 159 -7.55 -3.64 0.18
CA GLY A 159 -8.27 -3.83 1.44
C GLY A 159 -7.40 -4.35 2.60
N ASP A 160 -6.26 -4.95 2.29
CA ASP A 160 -5.28 -5.50 3.22
C ASP A 160 -3.99 -4.65 3.35
N GLY A 161 -3.90 -3.52 2.64
CA GLY A 161 -2.88 -2.49 2.85
C GLY A 161 -1.69 -2.49 1.88
N VAL A 162 -1.79 -3.19 0.75
CA VAL A 162 -0.80 -3.12 -0.33
C VAL A 162 -1.00 -1.82 -1.13
N LEU A 163 0.06 -1.03 -1.26
CA LEU A 163 0.09 0.14 -2.12
C LEU A 163 0.14 -0.28 -3.58
N LEU A 164 -0.83 0.12 -4.39
CA LEU A 164 -0.81 -0.14 -5.83
C LEU A 164 -0.44 1.08 -6.66
N ARG A 165 -0.66 2.29 -6.14
CA ARG A 165 -0.28 3.54 -6.79
C ARG A 165 -0.14 4.66 -5.78
N ALA A 166 0.84 5.54 -5.95
CA ALA A 166 0.83 6.84 -5.30
C ALA A 166 0.97 7.95 -6.35
N MET A 167 0.24 9.03 -6.15
CA MET A 167 0.23 10.21 -7.01
C MET A 167 0.32 11.47 -6.17
N GLN A 168 0.95 12.50 -6.72
CA GLN A 168 0.93 13.85 -6.20
C GLN A 168 0.44 14.77 -7.32
N ALA A 169 -0.62 15.53 -7.04
CA ALA A 169 -1.41 16.19 -8.09
C ALA A 169 -1.80 15.18 -9.21
N ASP A 170 -1.43 15.46 -10.45
CA ASP A 170 -1.64 14.62 -11.64
C ASP A 170 -0.43 13.72 -11.99
N HIS A 171 0.63 13.75 -11.19
CA HIS A 171 1.85 12.98 -11.43
C HIS A 171 1.87 11.67 -10.65
N VAL A 172 2.15 10.57 -11.36
CA VAL A 172 2.38 9.26 -10.76
C VAL A 172 3.77 9.26 -10.12
N LEU A 173 3.85 8.90 -8.84
CA LEU A 173 5.11 8.72 -8.12
C LEU A 173 5.58 7.27 -8.16
N VAL A 174 4.63 6.33 -8.09
CA VAL A 174 4.87 4.89 -8.18
C VAL A 174 3.58 4.19 -8.60
N GLN A 175 3.67 3.14 -9.40
CA GLN A 175 2.53 2.31 -9.78
C GLN A 175 2.91 0.84 -9.89
N ALA A 176 2.10 -0.06 -9.32
CA ALA A 176 2.29 -1.49 -9.45
C ALA A 176 2.05 -1.92 -10.90
N VAL A 177 2.95 -2.75 -11.43
CA VAL A 177 2.83 -3.39 -12.73
C VAL A 177 2.65 -4.90 -12.61
N ARG A 178 3.04 -5.48 -11.46
CA ARG A 178 2.78 -6.87 -11.10
C ARG A 178 2.61 -6.98 -9.58
N VAL A 179 1.64 -7.78 -9.16
CA VAL A 179 1.40 -8.12 -7.74
C VAL A 179 1.25 -9.63 -7.66
N THR A 180 2.00 -10.25 -6.76
CA THR A 180 1.92 -11.69 -6.48
C THR A 180 1.77 -11.89 -4.98
N PHE A 181 0.69 -12.54 -4.55
CA PHE A 181 0.48 -12.96 -3.17
C PHE A 181 0.96 -14.40 -3.01
N ASP A 182 2.14 -14.58 -2.42
CA ASP A 182 2.74 -15.89 -2.20
C ASP A 182 3.73 -15.80 -1.04
N ARG A 183 4.01 -16.93 -0.40
CA ARG A 183 4.95 -17.03 0.72
C ARG A 183 6.32 -16.49 0.32
N GLN A 184 6.88 -15.67 1.20
CA GLN A 184 8.24 -15.17 1.01
C GLN A 184 9.28 -16.10 1.65
N ASP A 185 10.45 -16.20 1.02
CA ASP A 185 11.63 -16.79 1.66
C ASP A 185 12.11 -15.84 2.77
N PRO A 186 12.12 -16.27 4.05
CA PRO A 186 12.51 -15.41 5.16
C PRO A 186 13.96 -14.92 5.06
N THR A 187 14.85 -15.67 4.42
CA THR A 187 16.27 -15.31 4.29
C THR A 187 16.49 -14.06 3.44
N LEU A 188 15.52 -13.69 2.60
CA LEU A 188 15.56 -12.45 1.82
C LEU A 188 15.49 -11.19 2.69
N PHE A 189 15.04 -11.31 3.94
CA PHE A 189 14.82 -10.20 4.87
C PHE A 189 15.85 -10.15 6.00
N ASP A 190 16.92 -10.94 5.90
CA ASP A 190 18.02 -10.92 6.85
C ASP A 190 19.22 -10.16 6.28
N VAL A 191 20.00 -9.54 7.17
CA VAL A 191 21.32 -9.04 6.82
C VAL A 191 22.22 -10.24 6.57
N PRO A 192 22.88 -10.36 5.40
CA PRO A 192 23.69 -11.54 5.10
C PRO A 192 24.82 -11.74 6.11
N ALA A 193 25.15 -13.00 6.36
CA ALA A 193 26.20 -13.37 7.30
C ALA A 193 27.56 -12.72 6.95
N GLY A 194 28.27 -12.25 7.98
CA GLY A 194 29.58 -11.61 7.84
C GLY A 194 29.55 -10.18 7.32
N PHE A 195 28.38 -9.53 7.31
CA PHE A 195 28.28 -8.09 7.09
C PHE A 195 28.50 -7.33 8.41
N SER A 196 29.16 -6.18 8.33
CA SER A 196 29.28 -5.29 9.49
C SER A 196 27.99 -4.50 9.67
N LEU A 197 27.28 -4.71 10.79
CA LEU A 197 26.10 -3.93 11.14
C LEU A 197 26.50 -2.66 11.89
N GLN A 198 26.32 -1.52 11.23
CA GLN A 198 26.54 -0.20 11.78
C GLN A 198 25.23 0.36 12.33
N ARG A 199 25.32 1.06 13.46
CA ARG A 199 24.26 1.96 13.94
C ARG A 199 24.88 3.35 14.05
N PRO A 200 24.25 4.41 13.54
CA PRO A 200 24.75 5.76 13.77
C PRO A 200 24.90 5.98 15.27
N ALA A 201 25.97 6.66 15.66
CA ALA A 201 26.11 7.09 17.05
C ALA A 201 24.87 7.93 17.42
N ALA A 202 24.31 7.68 18.60
CA ALA A 202 23.29 8.58 19.14
C ALA A 202 23.88 9.99 19.14
N ARG A 203 23.16 10.96 18.57
CA ARG A 203 23.58 12.36 18.65
C ARG A 203 23.61 12.71 20.13
N ALA A 204 24.79 13.06 20.66
CA ALA A 204 24.93 13.50 22.04
C ALA A 204 24.00 14.72 22.27
N PRO A 205 23.35 14.82 23.46
CA PRO A 205 22.40 15.88 23.77
C PRO A 205 23.01 17.27 23.70
#